data_AF-A0A521RIQ6-F1
#
_entry.id   AF-A0A521RIQ6-F1
#
_cell.length_a   1.000
_cell.length_b   1.000
_cell.length_c   1.000
_cell.angle_alpha   90.00
_cell.angle_beta   90.00
_cell.angle_gamma   90.00
#
_symmetry.space_group_name_H-M   'P 1'
#
loop_
_entity.id
_entity.type
_entity.pdbx_description
1 polymer ?
#
loop_
_entity_poly.entity_id
_entity_poly.type
_entity_poly.pdbx_seq_one_letter_code
_entity_poly.pdbx_strand_id
1 'polypeptide(L)'
;MTGNFWRMAVAGFVAGALSVLVFHQWGFYAAAEFGFGRPNLYSMRPVPPWGVPAIVSLAFWGGLWGVLGALVVARLPGLLNGALGWILFAITLVLAVNWFVVLPIKGAPVGGGWRLPGVVVVPIVYALWGFGMWLFYGLVRRLLR
;
A
#
# COMPACT_ATOMS: atom_id res chain seq x y z
N MET A 1 3.56 -2.16 -29.08
CA MET A 1 3.56 -1.14 -27.99
C MET A 1 2.82 -1.62 -26.72
N THR A 2 2.01 -2.68 -26.77
CA THR A 2 1.22 -3.22 -25.63
C THR A 2 2.02 -4.07 -24.63
N GLY A 3 3.14 -4.67 -25.04
CA GLY A 3 3.94 -5.57 -24.18
C GLY A 3 4.51 -4.91 -22.93
N ASN A 4 4.85 -3.62 -23.00
CA ASN A 4 5.38 -2.88 -21.84
C ASN A 4 4.30 -2.57 -20.81
N PHE A 5 3.04 -2.37 -21.24
CA PHE A 5 1.94 -2.06 -20.32
C PHE A 5 1.68 -3.25 -19.38
N TRP A 6 1.48 -4.45 -19.94
CA TRP A 6 1.17 -5.64 -19.15
C TRP A 6 2.30 -6.01 -18.20
N ARG A 7 3.56 -5.90 -18.63
CA ARG A 7 4.73 -6.10 -17.76
C ARG A 7 4.74 -5.12 -16.60
N MET A 8 4.46 -3.84 -16.85
CA MET A 8 4.39 -2.82 -15.79
C MET A 8 3.23 -3.08 -14.83
N ALA A 9 2.06 -3.46 -15.35
CA ALA A 9 0.89 -3.76 -14.54
C ALA A 9 1.14 -4.99 -13.64
N VAL A 10 1.64 -6.09 -14.20
CA VAL A 10 1.97 -7.29 -13.42
C VAL A 10 3.03 -6.98 -12.36
N ALA A 11 4.12 -6.31 -12.74
CA ALA A 11 5.16 -5.92 -11.77
C ALA A 11 4.62 -5.01 -10.67
N GLY A 12 3.75 -4.05 -11.02
CA GLY A 12 3.09 -3.15 -10.07
C GLY A 12 2.16 -3.91 -9.12
N PHE A 13 1.34 -4.80 -9.65
CA PHE A 13 0.41 -5.60 -8.85
C PHE A 13 1.13 -6.47 -7.83
N VAL A 14 2.14 -7.22 -8.27
CA VAL A 14 2.95 -8.06 -7.39
C VAL A 14 3.66 -7.21 -6.33
N ALA A 15 4.24 -6.07 -6.73
CA ALA A 15 4.92 -5.18 -5.80
C ALA A 15 4.00 -4.59 -4.72
N GLY A 16 2.82 -4.11 -5.13
CA GLY A 16 1.79 -3.59 -4.22
C GLY A 16 1.31 -4.64 -3.22
N ALA A 17 0.99 -5.83 -3.72
CA ALA A 17 0.48 -6.94 -2.91
C ALA A 17 1.53 -7.46 -1.92
N LEU A 18 2.74 -7.76 -2.38
CA LEU A 18 3.82 -8.22 -1.50
C LEU A 18 4.23 -7.15 -0.49
N SER A 19 4.23 -5.88 -0.88
CA SER A 19 4.52 -4.79 0.05
C SER A 19 3.47 -4.70 1.16
N VAL A 20 2.19 -5.00 0.88
CA VAL A 20 1.17 -5.10 1.95
C VAL A 20 1.56 -6.18 2.94
N LEU A 21 1.86 -7.38 2.45
CA LEU A 21 2.13 -8.54 3.29
C LEU A 21 3.39 -8.36 4.14
N VAL A 22 4.40 -7.64 3.64
CA VAL A 22 5.67 -7.45 4.35
C VAL A 22 5.71 -6.12 5.07
N PHE A 23 5.80 -5.01 4.33
CA PHE A 23 6.12 -3.70 4.90
C PHE A 23 4.95 -3.03 5.60
N HIS A 24 3.73 -3.14 5.05
CA HIS A 24 2.55 -2.56 5.69
C HIS A 24 2.18 -3.33 6.97
N GLN A 25 2.15 -4.67 6.95
CA GLN A 25 1.93 -5.46 8.17
C GLN A 25 3.05 -5.22 9.18
N TRP A 26 4.31 -5.19 8.76
CA TRP A 26 5.44 -4.90 9.64
C TRP A 26 5.37 -3.49 10.24
N GLY A 27 4.93 -2.47 9.49
CA GLY A 27 4.77 -1.12 10.02
C GLY A 27 3.75 -1.07 11.16
N PHE A 28 2.62 -1.78 11.04
CA PHE A 28 1.66 -1.90 12.12
C PHE A 28 2.16 -2.77 13.27
N TYR A 29 2.89 -3.84 12.99
CA TYR A 29 3.55 -4.66 14.01
C TYR A 29 4.53 -3.83 14.85
N ALA A 30 5.45 -3.11 14.20
CA ALA A 30 6.41 -2.25 14.88
C ALA A 30 5.71 -1.17 15.71
N ALA A 31 4.66 -0.54 15.19
CA ALA A 31 3.88 0.42 15.96
C ALA A 31 3.28 -0.20 17.24
N ALA A 32 2.79 -1.43 17.17
CA ALA A 32 2.26 -2.16 18.32
C ALA A 32 3.35 -2.48 19.37
N GLU A 33 4.56 -2.86 18.93
CA GLU A 33 5.72 -3.07 19.82
C GLU A 33 6.13 -1.79 20.58
N PHE A 34 5.88 -0.61 19.99
CA PHE A 34 6.05 0.68 20.66
C PHE A 34 4.82 1.13 21.47
N GLY A 35 3.83 0.25 21.66
CA GLY A 35 2.61 0.54 22.43
C GLY A 35 1.51 1.28 21.66
N PHE A 36 1.65 1.46 20.35
CA PHE A 36 0.69 2.18 19.52
C PHE A 36 -0.33 1.24 18.87
N GLY A 37 -1.48 1.11 19.53
CA GLY A 37 -2.62 0.37 19.00
C GLY A 37 -2.49 -1.16 19.10
N ARG A 38 -3.50 -1.87 18.58
CA ARG A 38 -3.57 -3.34 18.58
C ARG A 38 -4.07 -3.82 17.22
N PRO A 39 -3.20 -3.80 16.18
CA PRO A 39 -3.62 -4.14 14.83
C PRO A 39 -3.98 -5.63 14.73
N ASN A 40 -5.01 -5.94 13.95
CA ASN A 40 -5.33 -7.32 13.59
C ASN A 40 -4.52 -7.72 12.34
N LEU A 41 -3.27 -8.09 12.57
CA LEU A 41 -2.33 -8.47 11.50
C LEU A 41 -2.76 -9.80 10.87
N TYR A 42 -2.56 -9.91 9.55
CA TYR A 42 -2.84 -11.14 8.77
C TYR A 42 -4.25 -11.73 9.00
N SER A 43 -5.23 -10.87 9.27
CA SER A 43 -6.59 -11.29 9.60
C SER A 43 -7.21 -12.15 8.50
N MET A 44 -7.58 -13.39 8.86
CA MET A 44 -8.29 -14.33 7.98
C MET A 44 -9.81 -14.19 8.05
N ARG A 45 -10.30 -13.19 8.80
CA ARG A 45 -11.73 -12.93 8.93
C ARG A 45 -12.32 -12.59 7.55
N PRO A 46 -13.43 -13.24 7.15
CA PRO A 46 -14.15 -12.92 5.92
C PRO A 46 -14.60 -11.46 5.89
N VAL A 47 -14.45 -10.79 4.75
CA VAL A 47 -15.01 -9.45 4.51
C VAL A 47 -16.02 -9.46 3.34
N PRO A 48 -17.13 -8.70 3.43
CA PRO A 48 -18.05 -8.53 2.31
C PRO A 48 -17.37 -7.93 1.06
N PRO A 49 -17.96 -8.10 -0.13
CA PRO A 49 -19.20 -8.84 -0.41
C PRO A 49 -18.99 -10.36 -0.58
N TRP A 50 -17.79 -10.81 -0.93
CA TRP A 50 -17.54 -12.20 -1.33
C TRP A 50 -16.97 -13.10 -0.22
N GLY A 51 -16.81 -12.58 1.00
CA GLY A 51 -16.32 -13.36 2.13
C GLY A 51 -14.84 -13.74 2.05
N VAL A 52 -14.05 -13.06 1.21
CA VAL A 52 -12.60 -13.32 1.12
C VAL A 52 -11.89 -12.89 2.42
N PRO A 53 -10.78 -13.55 2.80
CA PRO A 53 -9.99 -13.15 3.97
C PRO A 53 -9.54 -11.69 3.89
N ALA A 54 -9.62 -10.96 5.01
CA ALA A 54 -9.28 -9.54 5.06
C ALA A 54 -7.85 -9.24 4.57
N ILE A 55 -6.85 -10.07 4.92
CA ILE A 55 -5.47 -9.90 4.46
C ILE A 55 -5.34 -10.09 2.93
N VAL A 56 -6.10 -11.02 2.35
CA VAL A 56 -6.11 -11.27 0.90
C VAL A 56 -6.75 -10.09 0.17
N SER A 57 -7.88 -9.58 0.68
CA SER A 57 -8.53 -8.37 0.16
C SER A 57 -7.59 -7.17 0.23
N LEU A 58 -6.92 -6.96 1.37
CA LEU A 58 -5.97 -5.86 1.54
C LEU A 58 -4.79 -5.97 0.57
N ALA A 59 -4.21 -7.16 0.40
CA ALA A 59 -3.12 -7.39 -0.55
C ALA A 59 -3.57 -7.17 -2.00
N PHE A 60 -4.79 -7.60 -2.37
CA PHE A 60 -5.36 -7.35 -3.69
C PHE A 60 -5.49 -5.85 -3.98
N TRP A 61 -6.11 -5.08 -3.08
CA TRP A 61 -6.21 -3.62 -3.23
C TRP A 61 -4.84 -2.94 -3.23
N GLY A 62 -3.91 -3.42 -2.40
CA GLY A 62 -2.52 -2.99 -2.45
C GLY A 62 -1.88 -3.22 -3.81
N GLY A 63 -2.16 -4.37 -4.44
CA GLY A 63 -1.74 -4.67 -5.80
C GLY A 63 -2.30 -3.68 -6.82
N LEU A 64 -3.60 -3.36 -6.76
CA LEU A 64 -4.20 -2.37 -7.67
C LEU A 64 -3.55 -0.98 -7.54
N TRP A 65 -3.25 -0.55 -6.32
CA TRP A 65 -2.47 0.68 -6.11
C TRP A 65 -1.04 0.57 -6.63
N GLY A 66 -0.41 -0.61 -6.51
CA GLY A 66 0.89 -0.88 -7.10
C GLY A 66 0.88 -0.81 -8.64
N VAL A 67 -0.20 -1.23 -9.30
CA VAL A 67 -0.41 -1.03 -10.75
C VAL A 67 -0.43 0.45 -11.07
N LEU A 68 -1.24 1.24 -10.36
CA LEU A 68 -1.31 2.69 -10.58
C LEU A 68 0.04 3.36 -10.31
N GLY A 69 0.72 3.00 -9.22
CA GLY A 69 2.06 3.47 -8.89
C GLY A 69 3.07 3.14 -9.98
N ALA A 70 3.05 1.93 -10.54
CA ALA A 70 3.92 1.54 -11.65
C ALA A 70 3.65 2.38 -12.91
N LEU A 71 2.39 2.72 -13.19
CA LEU A 71 2.02 3.54 -14.33
C LEU A 71 2.35 5.03 -14.13
N VAL A 72 2.33 5.53 -12.90
CA VAL A 72 2.56 6.95 -12.60
C VAL A 72 4.02 7.18 -12.18
N VAL A 73 4.40 6.62 -11.02
CA VAL A 73 5.69 6.88 -10.35
C VAL A 73 6.86 6.43 -11.20
N ALA A 74 6.79 5.23 -11.81
CA ALA A 74 7.91 4.69 -12.57
C ALA A 74 8.20 5.42 -13.90
N ARG A 75 7.39 6.42 -14.25
CA ARG A 75 7.57 7.30 -15.42
C ARG A 75 8.04 8.71 -15.03
N LEU A 76 8.14 9.02 -13.73
CA LEU A 76 8.64 10.30 -13.27
C LEU A 76 10.16 10.42 -13.51
N PRO A 77 10.70 11.64 -13.64
CA PRO A 77 12.12 11.84 -13.84
C PRO A 77 12.92 11.76 -12.52
N GLY A 78 14.21 11.42 -12.63
CA GLY A 78 15.19 11.53 -11.54
C GLY A 78 14.79 10.77 -10.27
N LEU A 79 14.99 11.41 -9.11
CA LEU A 79 14.73 10.82 -7.79
C LEU A 79 13.28 10.36 -7.59
N LEU A 80 12.32 10.93 -8.35
CA LEU A 80 10.90 10.63 -8.24
C LEU A 80 10.49 9.30 -8.89
N ASN A 81 11.34 8.66 -9.70
CA ASN A 81 11.10 7.26 -10.09
C ASN A 81 11.66 6.25 -9.08
N GLY A 82 12.42 6.72 -8.09
CA GLY A 82 13.02 5.92 -7.04
C GLY A 82 12.15 5.83 -5.78
N ALA A 83 12.75 5.37 -4.67
CA ALA A 83 12.07 5.16 -3.40
C ALA A 83 11.24 6.38 -2.95
N LEU A 84 11.79 7.60 -3.10
CA LEU A 84 11.11 8.83 -2.72
C LEU A 84 9.74 8.98 -3.41
N GLY A 85 9.66 8.75 -4.71
CA GLY A 85 8.39 8.89 -5.44
C GLY A 85 7.34 7.89 -5.01
N TRP A 86 7.73 6.65 -4.72
CA TRP A 86 6.81 5.61 -4.26
C TRP A 86 6.33 5.86 -2.82
N ILE A 87 7.23 6.36 -1.95
CA ILE A 87 6.88 6.80 -0.60
C ILE A 87 5.87 7.95 -0.69
N LEU A 88 6.18 9.00 -1.46
CA LEU A 88 5.30 10.17 -1.65
C LEU A 88 3.95 9.76 -2.21
N PHE A 89 3.91 8.89 -3.22
CA PHE A 89 2.67 8.35 -3.79
C PHE A 89 1.79 7.68 -2.72
N ALA A 90 2.39 6.85 -1.86
CA ALA A 90 1.67 6.17 -0.79
C ALA A 90 1.17 7.16 0.27
N ILE A 91 2.04 8.01 0.82
CA ILE A 91 1.67 8.92 1.93
C ILE A 91 0.79 10.09 1.50
N THR A 92 0.67 10.37 0.20
CA THR A 92 -0.22 11.42 -0.32
C THR A 92 -1.48 10.81 -0.91
N LEU A 93 -1.42 10.32 -2.15
CA LEU A 93 -2.60 9.90 -2.90
C LEU A 93 -3.32 8.74 -2.23
N VAL A 94 -2.60 7.66 -1.90
CA VAL A 94 -3.24 6.46 -1.35
C VAL A 94 -3.75 6.72 0.06
N LEU A 95 -2.97 7.42 0.90
CA LEU A 95 -3.39 7.80 2.24
C LEU A 95 -4.61 8.73 2.22
N ALA A 96 -4.65 9.71 1.34
CA ALA A 96 -5.80 10.60 1.19
C ALA A 96 -7.05 9.81 0.79
N VAL A 97 -6.96 8.92 -0.19
CA VAL A 97 -8.09 8.06 -0.56
C VAL A 97 -8.52 7.17 0.61
N ASN A 98 -7.57 6.63 1.38
CA ASN A 98 -7.91 5.86 2.56
C ASN A 98 -8.68 6.69 3.60
N TRP A 99 -8.19 7.89 3.93
CA TRP A 99 -8.79 8.75 4.96
C TRP A 99 -10.10 9.41 4.57
N PHE A 100 -10.24 9.84 3.32
CA PHE A 100 -11.40 10.62 2.86
C PHE A 100 -12.44 9.79 2.12
N VAL A 101 -12.09 8.59 1.65
CA VAL A 101 -13.01 7.75 0.87
C VAL A 101 -13.21 6.39 1.56
N VAL A 102 -12.13 5.63 1.78
CA VAL A 102 -12.25 4.25 2.29
C VAL A 102 -12.78 4.20 3.72
N LEU A 103 -12.29 5.06 4.62
CA LEU A 103 -12.76 5.11 6.00
C LEU A 103 -14.25 5.48 6.08
N PRO A 104 -14.73 6.57 5.44
CA PRO A 104 -16.16 6.88 5.38
C PRO A 104 -17.03 5.78 4.79
N ILE A 105 -16.60 5.12 3.70
CA ILE A 105 -17.33 3.98 3.11
C ILE A 105 -17.49 2.84 4.13
N LYS A 106 -16.51 2.66 5.03
CA LYS A 106 -16.55 1.66 6.11
C LYS A 106 -17.29 2.14 7.36
N GLY A 107 -17.93 3.31 7.33
CA GLY A 107 -18.60 3.92 8.48
C GLY A 107 -17.65 4.50 9.53
N ALA A 108 -16.36 4.64 9.22
CA ALA A 108 -15.37 5.26 10.10
C ALA A 108 -15.26 6.77 9.82
N PRO A 109 -14.88 7.60 10.82
CA PRO A 109 -14.70 9.03 10.60
C PRO A 109 -13.56 9.33 9.62
N VAL A 110 -13.69 10.44 8.89
CA VAL A 110 -12.62 10.98 8.04
C VAL A 110 -11.32 11.11 8.84
N GLY A 111 -10.21 10.68 8.25
CA GLY A 111 -8.89 10.73 8.90
C GLY A 111 -8.76 9.84 10.14
N GLY A 112 -9.69 8.89 10.36
CA GLY A 112 -9.79 8.12 11.60
C GLY A 112 -10.19 9.01 12.80
N GLY A 113 -10.86 10.13 12.53
CA GLY A 113 -11.22 11.15 13.51
C GLY A 113 -10.06 12.05 13.90
N TRP A 114 -8.94 12.03 13.17
CA TRP A 114 -7.75 12.83 13.43
C TRP A 114 -7.12 12.57 14.81
N ARG A 115 -7.30 11.36 15.35
CA ARG A 115 -6.87 10.99 16.70
C ARG A 115 -5.47 10.37 16.70
N LEU A 116 -4.72 10.62 17.77
CA LEU A 116 -3.50 9.88 18.07
C LEU A 116 -3.82 8.45 18.55
N PRO A 117 -2.94 7.47 18.24
CA PRO A 117 -1.71 7.60 17.46
C PRO A 117 -1.94 7.53 15.93
N GLY A 118 -3.19 7.35 15.47
CA GLY A 118 -3.53 7.06 14.07
C GLY A 118 -3.01 8.08 13.06
N VAL A 119 -3.08 9.38 13.37
CA VAL A 119 -2.57 10.45 12.48
C VAL A 119 -1.05 10.43 12.28
N VAL A 120 -0.29 9.75 13.15
CA VAL A 120 1.17 9.59 13.04
C VAL A 120 1.53 8.23 12.49
N VAL A 121 0.92 7.17 13.05
CA VAL A 121 1.25 5.79 12.70
C VAL A 121 0.86 5.48 11.25
N VAL A 122 -0.34 5.86 10.80
CA VAL A 122 -0.82 5.49 9.47
C VAL A 122 0.07 6.07 8.35
N PRO A 123 0.47 7.36 8.36
CA PRO A 123 1.44 7.86 7.39
C PRO A 123 2.77 7.09 7.37
N ILE A 124 3.31 6.71 8.54
CA ILE A 124 4.57 5.95 8.62
C ILE A 124 4.38 4.57 7.99
N VAL A 125 3.28 3.88 8.28
CA VAL A 125 2.99 2.58 7.66
C VAL A 125 2.85 2.72 6.13
N TYR A 126 2.21 3.79 5.65
CA TYR A 126 2.10 4.05 4.21
C TYR A 126 3.46 4.38 3.59
N ALA A 127 4.34 5.09 4.29
CA ALA A 127 5.71 5.33 3.82
C ALA A 127 6.49 4.01 3.67
N LEU A 128 6.42 3.13 4.67
CA LEU A 128 7.04 1.81 4.63
C LEU A 128 6.49 0.97 3.48
N TRP A 129 5.17 1.00 3.28
CA TRP A 129 4.52 0.32 2.17
C TRP A 129 4.94 0.88 0.81
N GLY A 130 5.05 2.21 0.67
CA GLY A 130 5.58 2.87 -0.53
C GLY A 130 7.02 2.44 -0.83
N PHE A 131 7.88 2.41 0.20
CA PHE A 131 9.25 1.91 0.08
C PHE A 131 9.29 0.44 -0.37
N GLY A 132 8.47 -0.42 0.24
CA GLY A 132 8.37 -1.82 -0.15
C GLY A 132 7.89 -2.03 -1.58
N MET A 133 6.97 -1.20 -2.06
CA MET A 133 6.53 -1.23 -3.46
C MET A 133 7.69 -0.92 -4.41
N TRP A 134 8.49 0.10 -4.12
CA TRP A 134 9.68 0.41 -4.93
C TRP A 134 10.66 -0.78 -4.98
N LEU A 135 10.95 -1.39 -3.84
CA LEU A 135 11.87 -2.53 -3.74
C LEU A 135 11.37 -3.72 -4.57
N PHE A 136 10.14 -4.16 -4.34
CA PHE A 136 9.57 -5.31 -5.05
C PHE A 136 9.34 -5.00 -6.53
N TYR A 137 8.92 -3.79 -6.89
CA TYR A 137 8.75 -3.41 -8.28
C TYR A 137 10.07 -3.49 -9.05
N GLY A 138 11.16 -2.99 -8.45
CA GLY A 138 12.50 -3.10 -9.01
C GLY A 138 12.93 -4.56 -9.24
N LEU A 139 12.65 -5.44 -8.27
CA LEU A 139 12.95 -6.87 -8.37
C LEU A 139 12.12 -7.55 -9.47
N VAL A 140 10.80 -7.43 -9.43
CA VAL A 140 9.90 -8.11 -10.38
C VAL A 140 10.13 -7.61 -11.80
N ARG A 141 10.37 -6.31 -11.99
CA ARG A 141 10.69 -5.74 -13.30
C ARG A 141 11.99 -6.33 -13.87
N ARG A 142 12.96 -6.74 -13.05
CA ARG A 142 14.18 -7.43 -13.52
C ARG A 142 13.90 -8.86 -13.94
N LEU A 143 13.01 -9.56 -13.22
CA LEU A 143 12.63 -10.95 -13.51
C LEU A 143 11.74 -11.08 -14.76
N LEU A 144 10.93 -10.07 -15.06
CA LEU A 144 10.05 -10.04 -16.25
C LEU A 144 10.75 -9.47 -17.51
N ARG A 145 12.08 -9.37 -17.53
CA ARG A 145 12.83 -8.89 -18.71
C ARG A 145 12.87 -9.96 -19.78
#